data_AF-A0A7C2JYH1-F1
#
_entry.id   AF-A0A7C2JYH1-F1
#
_cell.length_a   1.000
_cell.length_b   1.000
_cell.length_c   1.000
_cell.angle_alpha   90.00
_cell.angle_beta   90.00
_cell.angle_gamma   90.00
#
_symmetry.space_group_name_H-M   'P 1'
#
loop_
_entity.id
_entity.type
_entity.pdbx_description
1 polymer ?
#
loop_
_entity_poly.entity_id
_entity_poly.type
_entity_poly.pdbx_seq_one_letter_code
_entity_poly.pdbx_strand_id
1 'polypeptide(L)'
;MSGCRERSASAWPSRRRGPISSGSMTSPPTATPGWPFRPCTVDRGGSCCRRPSVTRLILPASACGNPQTIDGRCAWPSMFPESLCMVSAPDRAFDGSNPMSPCHGCHAGCCRAFAVPVTGADIVRMEQSLRQDFWEFVCRWEDRDGAISAGVVPQFLFADEPGTPFVICLLHEPSATFPRTTKCRFLREEPPTPTSPLGRAYCGVYESRPSACRVFPTKLSASGSLAVLHDVPTHGRANDASPAFQLCPRPWTPSDAEPVAAVQDLIVLQFELQFFRQVAALWNRAPGAWTDFPEFLRLVYNQRVQPAPSHADGDASAMRSVIPFPQPADDDQTDSLAA
;
A
#
# COMPACT_ATOMS: atom_id res chain seq x y z
N MET A 1 48.46 -55.83 -0.99
CA MET A 1 48.32 -55.50 0.44
C MET A 1 46.97 -54.81 0.60
N SER A 2 45.89 -55.59 0.75
CA SER A 2 45.17 -55.83 2.03
C SER A 2 44.53 -54.54 2.61
N GLY A 3 43.21 -54.40 2.74
CA GLY A 3 42.13 -55.35 2.48
C GLY A 3 40.72 -54.76 2.64
N CYS A 4 39.77 -55.44 1.98
CA CYS A 4 38.33 -55.36 2.16
C CYS A 4 37.88 -55.81 3.57
N ARG A 5 36.67 -55.39 3.97
CA ARG A 5 35.74 -56.30 4.68
C ARG A 5 34.27 -55.91 4.49
N GLU A 6 33.55 -56.81 3.82
CA GLU A 6 32.10 -57.01 3.85
C GLU A 6 31.67 -57.83 5.07
N ARG A 7 30.41 -57.67 5.50
CA ARG A 7 29.44 -58.70 5.95
C ARG A 7 28.04 -58.11 5.64
N SER A 8 27.13 -58.69 4.84
CA SER A 8 26.37 -59.97 4.93
C SER A 8 25.57 -60.09 6.24
N ALA A 9 24.28 -60.43 6.34
CA ALA A 9 23.23 -60.85 5.40
C ALA A 9 21.86 -60.96 6.15
N SER A 10 20.75 -61.15 5.40
CA SER A 10 19.52 -61.94 5.71
C SER A 10 18.59 -61.50 6.87
N ALA A 11 17.28 -61.75 6.94
CA ALA A 11 16.26 -62.35 6.07
C ALA A 11 14.85 -62.00 6.66
N TRP A 12 13.81 -62.01 5.82
CA TRP A 12 12.38 -62.07 6.15
C TRP A 12 12.00 -63.40 6.86
N PRO A 13 10.89 -63.52 7.65
CA PRO A 13 9.56 -63.76 7.06
C PRO A 13 8.27 -63.39 7.86
N SER A 14 7.18 -63.26 7.07
CA SER A 14 5.81 -63.79 7.25
C SER A 14 4.86 -63.37 8.41
N ARG A 15 3.76 -62.72 7.97
CA ARG A 15 2.32 -62.87 8.31
C ARG A 15 1.90 -63.77 9.49
N ARG A 16 0.93 -63.26 10.30
CA ARG A 16 -0.29 -63.99 10.75
C ARG A 16 -1.44 -63.03 11.10
N ARG A 17 -2.67 -63.53 10.91
CA ARG A 17 -3.99 -62.86 11.04
C ARG A 17 -4.58 -63.01 12.45
N GLY A 18 -5.34 -62.00 12.89
CA GLY A 18 -6.55 -62.05 13.76
C GLY A 18 -6.42 -62.63 15.18
N PRO A 19 -7.39 -62.43 16.11
CA PRO A 19 -8.81 -62.13 15.88
C PRO A 19 -9.42 -61.01 16.75
N ILE A 20 -10.74 -60.86 16.58
CA ILE A 20 -11.73 -59.93 17.17
C ILE A 20 -11.97 -60.20 18.67
N SER A 21 -12.17 -59.15 19.47
CA SER A 21 -13.03 -59.20 20.66
C SER A 21 -13.68 -57.84 20.98
N SER A 22 -14.98 -57.92 21.22
CA SER A 22 -15.94 -56.90 21.68
C SER A 22 -15.67 -56.39 23.11
N GLY A 23 -16.07 -55.15 23.40
CA GLY A 23 -16.44 -54.77 24.77
C GLY A 23 -16.43 -53.28 25.11
N SER A 24 -17.62 -52.76 25.44
CA SER A 24 -17.90 -51.78 26.50
C SER A 24 -17.76 -50.27 26.23
N MET A 25 -18.91 -49.60 26.39
CA MET A 25 -19.13 -48.16 26.50
C MET A 25 -18.59 -47.60 27.81
N THR A 26 -17.90 -46.46 27.76
CA THR A 26 -17.84 -45.44 28.83
C THR A 26 -17.66 -44.06 28.19
N SER A 27 -18.45 -43.10 28.70
CA SER A 27 -18.57 -41.70 28.27
C SER A 27 -17.33 -40.84 28.67
N PRO A 28 -17.21 -39.59 28.18
CA PRO A 28 -15.94 -38.96 27.81
C PRO A 28 -15.29 -38.12 28.92
N PRO A 29 -14.00 -37.79 28.78
CA PRO A 29 -13.44 -36.56 29.32
C PRO A 29 -13.20 -35.53 28.20
N THR A 30 -13.63 -34.32 28.50
CA THR A 30 -13.34 -33.04 27.85
C THR A 30 -11.84 -32.87 27.62
N ALA A 31 -11.43 -32.72 26.35
CA ALA A 31 -10.05 -32.41 25.98
C ALA A 31 -10.01 -31.30 24.92
N THR A 32 -9.47 -30.16 25.33
CA THR A 32 -9.06 -29.00 24.55
C THR A 32 -7.95 -29.39 23.56
N PRO A 33 -8.02 -29.03 22.27
CA PRO A 33 -6.92 -29.31 21.34
C PRO A 33 -5.89 -28.17 21.37
N GLY A 34 -4.82 -28.38 22.13
CA GLY A 34 -3.54 -27.67 21.94
C GLY A 34 -2.73 -28.37 20.85
N TRP A 35 -2.47 -27.68 19.73
CA TRP A 35 -1.60 -28.16 18.66
C TRP A 35 -0.17 -27.64 18.88
N PRO A 36 0.86 -28.51 18.94
CA PRO A 36 2.24 -28.07 18.84
C PRO A 36 2.68 -27.98 17.37
N PHE A 37 3.02 -26.78 16.91
CA PHE A 37 3.77 -26.59 15.67
C PHE A 37 5.21 -27.11 15.86
N ARG A 38 5.62 -28.06 15.01
CA ARG A 38 7.03 -28.38 14.76
C ARG A 38 7.40 -28.01 13.31
N PRO A 39 8.65 -27.58 13.07
CA PRO A 39 9.10 -26.98 11.82
C PRO A 39 9.38 -28.02 10.72
N CYS A 40 9.12 -27.64 9.47
CA CYS A 40 9.57 -28.39 8.30
C CYS A 40 11.07 -28.13 8.05
N THR A 41 11.85 -29.22 8.10
CA THR A 41 13.24 -29.29 7.63
C THR A 41 13.30 -29.34 6.11
N VAL A 42 14.15 -28.51 5.51
CA VAL A 42 14.46 -28.51 4.07
C VAL A 42 15.47 -29.61 3.78
N ASP A 43 15.11 -30.51 2.85
CA ASP A 43 16.00 -31.56 2.36
C ASP A 43 16.75 -31.15 1.09
N ARG A 44 17.99 -31.64 0.97
CA ARG A 44 18.97 -31.29 -0.07
C ARG A 44 18.77 -32.14 -1.34
N GLY A 45 18.86 -31.50 -2.50
CA GLY A 45 19.55 -32.07 -3.67
C GLY A 45 18.77 -32.10 -4.99
N GLY A 46 19.43 -31.64 -6.06
CA GLY A 46 19.10 -32.07 -7.44
C GLY A 46 18.89 -30.95 -8.45
N SER A 47 19.96 -30.50 -9.10
CA SER A 47 19.94 -29.64 -10.28
C SER A 47 19.38 -30.35 -11.52
N CYS A 48 18.50 -29.69 -12.27
CA CYS A 48 18.40 -29.86 -13.72
C CYS A 48 17.88 -28.58 -14.39
N CYS A 49 18.72 -28.01 -15.27
CA CYS A 49 18.46 -26.81 -16.04
C CYS A 49 17.30 -27.02 -17.02
N ARG A 50 16.14 -26.42 -16.74
CA ARG A 50 15.14 -26.00 -17.73
C ARG A 50 14.52 -24.68 -17.27
N ARG A 51 14.38 -23.72 -18.20
CA ARG A 51 13.73 -22.42 -17.99
C ARG A 51 12.38 -22.61 -17.29
N PRO A 52 12.08 -21.94 -16.16
CA PRO A 52 10.73 -21.94 -15.65
C PRO A 52 9.91 -20.91 -16.43
N SER A 53 8.78 -21.36 -16.94
CA SER A 53 7.60 -20.52 -17.10
C SER A 53 7.40 -19.70 -15.81
N VAL A 54 7.02 -18.43 -15.95
CA VAL A 54 6.73 -17.54 -14.82
C VAL A 54 5.47 -18.07 -14.11
N THR A 55 5.64 -19.07 -13.25
CA THR A 55 4.67 -19.38 -12.21
C THR A 55 4.78 -18.24 -11.22
N ARG A 56 3.85 -17.28 -11.32
CA ARG A 56 3.68 -16.22 -10.31
C ARG A 56 3.49 -16.91 -8.96
N LEU A 57 4.54 -16.89 -8.14
CA LEU A 57 4.46 -17.23 -6.73
C LEU A 57 3.54 -16.20 -6.10
N ILE A 58 2.28 -16.59 -5.90
CA ILE A 58 1.31 -15.83 -5.13
C ILE A 58 1.87 -15.78 -3.72
N LEU A 59 2.40 -14.60 -3.37
CA LEU A 59 2.77 -14.30 -2.00
C LEU A 59 1.46 -14.35 -1.17
N PRO A 60 1.37 -15.16 -0.11
CA PRO A 60 0.20 -15.15 0.76
C PRO A 60 0.03 -13.74 1.34
N ALA A 61 -1.17 -13.35 1.76
CA ALA A 61 -1.42 -12.06 2.42
C ALA A 61 -0.42 -11.76 3.56
N SER A 62 0.15 -12.81 4.19
CA SER A 62 1.19 -12.76 5.21
C SER A 62 2.60 -12.33 4.75
N ALA A 63 2.85 -12.24 3.45
CA ALA A 63 4.12 -11.77 2.88
C ALA A 63 4.16 -10.25 2.65
N CYS A 64 3.02 -9.58 2.73
CA CYS A 64 3.01 -8.20 3.21
C CYS A 64 3.44 -8.31 4.68
N GLY A 65 4.65 -7.82 5.01
CA GLY A 65 5.39 -8.18 6.22
C GLY A 65 4.51 -8.51 7.43
N ASN A 66 4.73 -9.69 8.02
CA ASN A 66 3.96 -10.26 9.12
C ASN A 66 3.37 -9.18 10.06
N PRO A 67 2.04 -9.04 10.13
CA PRO A 67 1.39 -8.10 11.05
C PRO A 67 1.47 -8.67 12.48
N GLN A 68 2.68 -8.77 13.02
CA GLN A 68 2.84 -8.63 14.46
C GLN A 68 2.48 -7.17 14.75
N THR A 69 1.20 -6.96 15.05
CA THR A 69 0.64 -5.82 15.77
C THR A 69 1.54 -4.58 15.74
N ILE A 70 1.33 -3.73 14.74
CA ILE A 70 1.82 -2.35 14.77
C ILE A 70 0.98 -1.63 15.84
N ASP A 71 1.32 -1.85 17.11
CA ASP A 71 0.61 -1.34 18.30
C ASP A 71 0.85 0.16 18.54
N GLY A 72 1.23 0.94 17.53
CA GLY A 72 1.61 2.35 17.68
C GLY A 72 1.25 3.21 16.46
N ARG A 73 -0.01 3.11 16.03
CA ARG A 73 -0.56 3.59 14.76
C ARG A 73 -0.50 5.13 14.65
N CYS A 74 0.17 5.64 13.62
CA CYS A 74 -0.05 7.02 13.17
C CYS A 74 -1.05 6.98 12.02
N ALA A 75 -2.27 7.40 12.32
CA ALA A 75 -3.31 7.64 11.32
C ALA A 75 -2.89 8.81 10.40
N TRP A 76 -3.34 8.77 9.14
CA TRP A 76 -3.35 9.99 8.35
C TRP A 76 -4.35 10.98 9.01
N PRO A 77 -4.05 12.27 9.13
CA PRO A 77 -4.99 13.23 9.71
C PRO A 77 -6.18 13.45 8.77
N SER A 78 -7.38 13.58 9.32
CA SER A 78 -8.62 13.83 8.58
C SER A 78 -8.55 15.08 7.69
N MET A 79 -9.06 14.94 6.46
CA MET A 79 -8.99 15.88 5.33
C MET A 79 -10.45 16.24 4.96
N PHE A 80 -10.79 17.53 4.72
CA PHE A 80 -12.08 18.12 4.24
C PHE A 80 -13.07 18.63 5.31
N PRO A 81 -13.59 19.90 5.21
CA PRO A 81 -14.77 20.24 4.36
C PRO A 81 -14.65 21.47 3.37
N GLU A 82 -15.78 22.16 3.08
CA GLU A 82 -16.33 22.69 1.79
C GLU A 82 -16.01 24.15 1.30
N SER A 83 -16.16 24.33 -0.05
CA SER A 83 -16.65 25.51 -0.83
C SER A 83 -15.70 26.65 -1.35
N LEU A 84 -15.51 26.63 -2.69
CA LEU A 84 -15.18 27.60 -3.77
C LEU A 84 -14.65 29.05 -3.53
N CYS A 85 -13.52 29.42 -4.19
CA CYS A 85 -13.44 30.37 -5.36
C CYS A 85 -11.97 30.74 -5.79
N MET A 86 -11.82 31.09 -7.09
CA MET A 86 -10.62 31.22 -7.95
C MET A 86 -9.61 32.37 -7.70
N VAL A 87 -8.35 32.25 -8.20
CA VAL A 87 -7.66 33.09 -9.24
C VAL A 87 -6.17 32.67 -9.44
N SER A 88 -5.71 32.70 -10.71
CA SER A 88 -4.41 32.21 -11.23
C SER A 88 -3.24 33.21 -11.19
N ALA A 89 -1.98 32.71 -11.25
CA ALA A 89 -0.77 33.46 -11.62
C ALA A 89 0.30 32.55 -12.30
N PRO A 90 1.26 33.09 -13.09
CA PRO A 90 1.92 32.38 -14.19
C PRO A 90 3.27 31.71 -13.87
N ASP A 91 3.61 30.76 -14.74
CA ASP A 91 4.76 29.85 -14.76
C ASP A 91 6.15 30.52 -14.65
N ARG A 92 7.03 29.88 -13.87
CA ARG A 92 8.49 30.04 -14.01
C ARG A 92 9.19 28.68 -14.16
N ALA A 93 10.04 28.64 -15.19
CA ALA A 93 10.89 27.52 -15.55
C ALA A 93 11.84 27.11 -14.39
N PHE A 94 11.90 25.81 -14.12
CA PHE A 94 12.69 25.19 -13.06
C PHE A 94 14.07 24.83 -13.62
N ASP A 95 15.12 25.47 -13.08
CA ASP A 95 16.52 25.12 -13.36
C ASP A 95 16.93 23.89 -12.55
N GLY A 96 17.55 22.94 -13.22
CA GLY A 96 17.88 21.61 -12.71
C GLY A 96 19.15 21.63 -11.87
N SER A 97 19.05 21.87 -10.56
CA SER A 97 20.00 21.41 -9.53
C SER A 97 19.66 21.93 -8.12
N ASN A 98 18.51 21.57 -7.52
CA ASN A 98 18.23 21.97 -6.14
C ASN A 98 18.63 20.86 -5.12
N PRO A 99 19.67 21.05 -4.28
CA PRO A 99 20.25 20.02 -3.40
C PRO A 99 19.40 19.65 -2.17
N MET A 100 18.14 20.07 -2.04
CA MET A 100 17.33 19.77 -0.86
C MET A 100 15.95 19.26 -1.24
N SER A 101 15.89 18.00 -1.66
CA SER A 101 14.60 17.30 -1.59
C SER A 101 14.12 17.34 -0.12
N PRO A 102 12.84 17.55 0.17
CA PRO A 102 12.33 17.72 1.53
C PRO A 102 12.63 16.55 2.49
N CYS A 103 12.99 15.38 1.95
CA CYS A 103 13.36 14.19 2.71
C CYS A 103 14.85 14.14 3.10
N HIS A 104 15.69 15.02 2.53
CA HIS A 104 17.13 15.08 2.79
C HIS A 104 17.32 15.75 4.16
N GLY A 105 17.64 14.94 5.16
CA GLY A 105 17.77 15.36 6.57
C GLY A 105 16.75 14.70 7.49
N CYS A 106 15.68 14.11 6.96
CA CYS A 106 14.62 13.49 7.73
C CYS A 106 14.76 11.96 7.85
N HIS A 107 15.86 11.42 7.28
CA HIS A 107 16.12 9.99 7.10
C HIS A 107 14.95 9.21 6.47
N ALA A 108 14.09 9.96 5.75
CA ALA A 108 12.82 9.51 5.20
C ALA A 108 11.89 8.85 6.24
N GLY A 109 11.78 9.44 7.43
CA GLY A 109 10.88 8.94 8.47
C GLY A 109 9.45 8.75 7.96
N CYS A 110 8.94 9.64 7.09
CA CYS A 110 7.60 9.50 6.51
C CYS A 110 7.42 8.21 5.70
N CYS A 111 8.46 7.80 4.96
CA CYS A 111 8.47 6.54 4.21
C CYS A 111 8.54 5.29 5.10
N ARG A 112 8.74 5.42 6.41
CA ARG A 112 8.78 4.31 7.37
C ARG A 112 7.57 4.30 8.30
N ALA A 113 7.14 5.50 8.67
CA ALA A 113 6.06 5.76 9.59
C ALA A 113 4.69 5.38 9.03
N PHE A 114 4.42 5.81 7.79
CA PHE A 114 3.07 5.77 7.24
C PHE A 114 2.92 4.66 6.22
N ALA A 115 1.79 3.96 6.28
CA ALA A 115 1.28 3.26 5.11
C ALA A 115 0.84 4.34 4.11
N VAL A 116 1.53 4.44 2.97
CA VAL A 116 1.26 5.48 1.97
C VAL A 116 0.11 5.03 1.07
N PRO A 117 -1.09 5.62 1.18
CA PRO A 117 -2.19 5.27 0.30
C PRO A 117 -1.87 5.65 -1.14
N VAL A 118 -2.32 4.83 -2.08
CA VAL A 118 -2.21 5.09 -3.52
C VAL A 118 -3.58 5.10 -4.16
N THR A 119 -3.80 6.03 -5.09
CA THR A 119 -5.00 6.04 -5.93
C THR A 119 -4.82 5.13 -7.14
N GLY A 120 -5.91 4.78 -7.83
CA GLY A 120 -5.78 4.08 -9.11
C GLY A 120 -5.00 4.87 -10.17
N ALA A 121 -5.05 6.21 -10.13
CA ALA A 121 -4.26 7.08 -11.00
C ALA A 121 -2.76 6.94 -10.71
N ASP A 122 -2.39 6.89 -9.42
CA ASP A 122 -1.00 6.65 -9.01
C ASP A 122 -0.52 5.30 -9.50
N ILE A 123 -1.32 4.25 -9.32
CA ILE A 123 -0.99 2.89 -9.73
C ILE A 123 -0.72 2.82 -11.23
N VAL A 124 -1.67 3.28 -12.07
CA VAL A 124 -1.53 3.24 -13.53
C VAL A 124 -0.32 4.03 -14.00
N ARG A 125 -0.12 5.23 -13.46
CA ARG A 125 1.03 6.08 -13.80
C ARG A 125 2.35 5.43 -13.42
N MET A 126 2.44 4.82 -12.23
CA MET A 126 3.65 4.17 -11.74
C MET A 126 3.97 2.89 -12.52
N GLU A 127 2.97 2.08 -12.89
CA GLU A 127 3.20 0.91 -13.76
C GLU A 127 3.85 1.35 -15.09
N GLN A 128 3.34 2.44 -15.69
CA GLN A 128 3.84 2.98 -16.95
C GLN A 128 5.25 3.59 -16.83
N SER A 129 5.47 4.44 -15.83
CA SER A 129 6.72 5.18 -15.69
C SER A 129 7.87 4.31 -15.18
N LEU A 130 7.59 3.41 -14.23
CA LEU A 130 8.59 2.54 -13.62
C LEU A 130 8.80 1.25 -14.40
N ARG A 131 7.87 0.89 -15.31
CA ARG A 131 7.83 -0.41 -15.99
C ARG A 131 7.83 -1.58 -15.00
N GLN A 132 7.08 -1.40 -13.92
CA GLN A 132 6.90 -2.38 -12.85
C GLN A 132 5.46 -2.85 -12.83
N ASP A 133 5.24 -4.14 -12.57
CA ASP A 133 3.90 -4.65 -12.36
C ASP A 133 3.33 -4.12 -11.04
N PHE A 134 2.01 -3.95 -10.97
CA PHE A 134 1.24 -3.63 -9.76
C PHE A 134 1.77 -4.32 -8.49
N TRP A 135 2.02 -5.63 -8.58
CA TRP A 135 2.44 -6.49 -7.48
C TRP A 135 3.82 -6.16 -6.92
N GLU A 136 4.65 -5.46 -7.69
CA GLU A 136 5.99 -5.11 -7.24
C GLU A 136 5.96 -3.96 -6.23
N PHE A 137 4.92 -3.12 -6.20
CA PHE A 137 4.93 -1.91 -5.38
C PHE A 137 3.65 -1.61 -4.61
N VAL A 138 2.58 -2.36 -4.83
CA VAL A 138 1.29 -2.17 -4.14
C VAL A 138 1.00 -3.35 -3.22
N CYS A 139 0.41 -3.06 -2.06
CA CYS A 139 -0.25 -4.06 -1.23
C CYS A 139 -1.55 -3.51 -0.63
N ARG A 140 -2.42 -4.41 -0.15
CA ARG A 140 -3.61 -4.06 0.62
C ARG A 140 -3.26 -4.08 2.12
N TRP A 141 -3.63 -3.05 2.84
CA TRP A 141 -3.45 -2.93 4.29
C TRP A 141 -4.80 -3.01 4.97
N GLU A 142 -4.93 -3.90 5.97
CA GLU A 142 -6.13 -3.98 6.80
C GLU A 142 -6.36 -2.65 7.53
N ASP A 143 -7.61 -2.18 7.52
CA ASP A 143 -7.98 -0.88 8.09
C ASP A 143 -9.31 -0.94 8.84
N ARG A 144 -9.49 -1.93 9.72
CA ARG A 144 -10.73 -2.15 10.48
C ARG A 144 -11.21 -0.92 11.25
N ASP A 145 -10.27 -0.19 11.83
CA ASP A 145 -10.56 0.96 12.70
C ASP A 145 -10.58 2.29 11.92
N GLY A 146 -10.38 2.27 10.60
CA GLY A 146 -10.29 3.47 9.78
C GLY A 146 -9.06 4.34 10.08
N ALA A 147 -8.01 3.78 10.69
CA ALA A 147 -6.82 4.51 11.08
C ALA A 147 -6.00 4.95 9.86
N ILE A 148 -5.89 4.12 8.82
CA ILE A 148 -5.17 4.45 7.59
C ILE A 148 -6.04 5.37 6.73
N SER A 149 -7.32 5.02 6.55
CA SER A 149 -8.23 5.80 5.70
C SER A 149 -8.57 7.17 6.27
N ALA A 150 -8.71 7.26 7.59
CA ALA A 150 -9.13 8.46 8.31
C ALA A 150 -10.40 9.12 7.76
N GLY A 151 -11.33 8.31 7.22
CA GLY A 151 -12.54 8.76 6.54
C GLY A 151 -12.31 9.43 5.18
N VAL A 152 -11.06 9.48 4.73
CA VAL A 152 -10.64 10.20 3.53
C VAL A 152 -10.36 9.24 2.38
N VAL A 153 -9.48 8.27 2.62
CA VAL A 153 -9.08 7.29 1.62
C VAL A 153 -10.13 6.19 1.55
N PRO A 154 -10.58 5.78 0.35
CA PRO A 154 -11.58 4.72 0.24
C PRO A 154 -11.05 3.37 0.74
N GLN A 155 -11.95 2.60 1.35
CA GLN A 155 -11.72 1.22 1.75
C GLN A 155 -12.32 0.26 0.72
N PHE A 156 -11.62 -0.84 0.46
CA PHE A 156 -12.00 -1.90 -0.46
C PHE A 156 -12.26 -3.19 0.31
N LEU A 157 -13.27 -3.94 -0.11
CA LEU A 157 -13.56 -5.30 0.35
C LEU A 157 -13.08 -6.29 -0.70
N PHE A 158 -12.69 -7.49 -0.30
CA PHE A 158 -12.24 -8.53 -1.23
C PHE A 158 -12.94 -9.86 -0.94
N ALA A 159 -13.15 -10.68 -1.98
CA ALA A 159 -13.88 -11.94 -1.87
C ALA A 159 -13.25 -12.94 -0.89
N ASP A 160 -11.92 -12.89 -0.75
CA ASP A 160 -11.17 -13.76 0.14
C ASP A 160 -11.28 -13.35 1.62
N GLU A 161 -11.59 -12.08 1.90
CA GLU A 161 -11.76 -11.54 3.26
C GLU A 161 -12.91 -10.49 3.30
N PRO A 162 -14.17 -10.89 3.09
CA PRO A 162 -15.28 -9.97 2.80
C PRO A 162 -15.69 -9.06 3.97
N GLY A 163 -15.30 -9.41 5.20
CA GLY A 163 -15.58 -8.62 6.40
C GLY A 163 -14.44 -7.69 6.82
N THR A 164 -13.30 -7.72 6.10
CA THR A 164 -12.13 -6.90 6.43
C THR A 164 -12.02 -5.76 5.43
N PRO A 165 -12.14 -4.48 5.85
CA PRO A 165 -11.84 -3.35 4.98
C PRO A 165 -10.34 -3.19 4.79
N PHE A 166 -9.94 -2.88 3.56
CA PHE A 166 -8.55 -2.65 3.20
C PHE A 166 -8.33 -1.29 2.53
N VAL A 167 -7.19 -0.66 2.78
CA VAL A 167 -6.69 0.48 2.02
C VAL A 167 -5.54 0.03 1.12
N ILE A 168 -5.54 0.48 -0.13
CA ILE A 168 -4.48 0.17 -1.09
C ILE A 168 -3.31 1.13 -0.86
N CYS A 169 -2.15 0.59 -0.50
CA CYS A 169 -0.97 1.38 -0.17
C CYS A 169 0.28 0.87 -0.89
N LEU A 170 1.36 1.64 -0.79
CA LEU A 170 2.69 1.18 -1.20
C LEU A 170 3.16 -0.01 -0.34
N LEU A 171 3.91 -0.90 -0.98
CA LEU A 171 4.56 -2.03 -0.33
C LEU A 171 5.65 -1.55 0.64
N HIS A 172 5.68 -2.16 1.82
CA HIS A 172 6.78 -2.02 2.76
C HIS A 172 7.68 -3.26 2.74
N GLU A 173 8.98 -3.05 2.86
CA GLU A 173 10.01 -4.08 2.96
C GLU A 173 10.87 -3.89 4.22
N PRO A 174 11.56 -4.94 4.71
CA PRO A 174 12.51 -4.81 5.80
C PRO A 174 13.65 -3.84 5.44
N SER A 175 14.02 -2.97 6.38
CA SER A 175 15.17 -2.08 6.21
C SER A 175 16.47 -2.84 6.44
N ALA A 176 17.44 -2.65 5.54
CA ALA A 176 18.79 -3.18 5.70
C ALA A 176 19.62 -2.32 6.67
N THR A 177 19.39 -1.00 6.65
CA THR A 177 20.13 -0.03 7.49
C THR A 177 19.63 0.00 8.94
N PHE A 178 18.34 -0.24 9.16
CA PHE A 178 17.71 -0.24 10.48
C PHE A 178 17.03 -1.60 10.75
N PRO A 179 17.78 -2.59 11.28
CA PRO A 179 17.24 -3.92 11.54
C PRO A 179 15.97 -3.90 12.40
N ARG A 180 15.04 -4.81 12.11
CA ARG A 180 13.72 -4.93 12.75
C ARG A 180 12.73 -3.80 12.42
N THR A 181 13.09 -2.89 11.52
CA THR A 181 12.17 -1.86 11.01
C THR A 181 11.76 -2.16 9.58
N THR A 182 10.67 -1.53 9.14
CA THR A 182 10.21 -1.58 7.75
C THR A 182 10.25 -0.20 7.13
N LYS A 183 10.30 -0.17 5.80
CA LYS A 183 10.29 1.04 4.98
C LYS A 183 9.47 0.81 3.73
N CYS A 184 8.94 1.87 3.15
CA CYS A 184 8.42 1.86 1.78
C CYS A 184 9.49 1.31 0.83
N ARG A 185 9.10 0.42 -0.09
CA ARG A 185 9.99 -0.22 -1.08
C ARG A 185 10.81 0.77 -1.89
N PHE A 186 10.27 1.95 -2.16
CA PHE A 186 10.98 2.98 -2.92
C PHE A 186 11.98 3.78 -2.10
N LEU A 187 12.10 3.54 -0.79
CA LEU A 187 13.09 4.20 0.03
C LEU A 187 14.49 3.61 -0.20
N ARG A 188 15.37 4.39 -0.82
CA ARG A 188 16.80 4.10 -0.92
C ARG A 188 17.49 4.54 0.37
N GLU A 189 18.32 3.65 0.91
CA GLU A 189 19.12 3.89 2.11
C GLU A 189 20.59 3.71 1.74
N GLU A 190 21.42 4.64 2.20
CA GLU A 190 22.88 4.56 2.15
C GLU A 190 23.39 4.34 3.59
N PRO A 191 24.48 3.58 3.77
CA PRO A 191 25.03 3.33 5.10
C PRO A 191 25.55 4.63 5.76
N PRO A 192 25.72 4.62 7.09
CA PRO A 192 26.34 5.72 7.82
C PRO A 192 27.71 6.13 7.27
N THR A 193 27.96 7.43 7.23
CA THR A 193 29.25 8.03 6.91
C THR A 193 29.67 9.01 8.00
N PRO A 194 30.94 9.46 8.07
CA PRO A 194 31.34 10.49 9.03
C PRO A 194 30.55 11.80 8.90
N THR A 195 30.08 12.13 7.70
CA THR A 195 29.25 13.31 7.44
C THR A 195 27.76 13.07 7.63
N SER A 196 27.33 11.81 7.75
CA SER A 196 25.94 11.39 7.91
C SER A 196 25.87 10.16 8.84
N PRO A 197 25.93 10.37 10.17
CA PRO A 197 26.10 9.29 11.14
C PRO A 197 24.91 8.32 11.21
N LEU A 198 23.75 8.71 10.69
CA LEU A 198 22.56 7.86 10.58
C LEU A 198 22.35 7.30 9.15
N GLY A 199 23.29 7.56 8.25
CA GLY A 199 23.16 7.26 6.83
C GLY A 199 22.25 8.24 6.10
N ARG A 200 22.24 8.13 4.77
CA ARG A 200 21.38 8.95 3.90
C ARG A 200 20.19 8.13 3.44
N ALA A 201 19.05 8.80 3.26
CA ALA A 201 17.85 8.16 2.75
C ALA A 201 17.13 9.09 1.80
N TYR A 202 16.62 8.55 0.69
CA TYR A 202 15.92 9.33 -0.33
C TYR A 202 14.93 8.46 -1.11
N CYS A 203 13.89 9.09 -1.65
CA CYS A 203 12.91 8.39 -2.47
C CYS A 203 13.52 8.01 -3.83
N GLY A 204 13.39 6.76 -4.26
CA GLY A 204 13.88 6.29 -5.55
C GLY A 204 12.98 6.64 -6.73
N VAL A 205 11.81 7.23 -6.49
CA VAL A 205 10.77 7.47 -7.51
C VAL A 205 10.24 8.91 -7.48
N TYR A 206 11.11 9.92 -7.28
CA TYR A 206 10.70 11.33 -7.16
C TYR A 206 9.71 11.79 -8.24
N GLU A 207 10.02 11.52 -9.51
CA GLU A 207 9.18 11.90 -10.65
C GLU A 207 7.87 11.11 -10.73
N SER A 208 7.81 9.96 -10.06
CA SER A 208 6.67 9.04 -10.05
C SER A 208 6.05 8.88 -8.66
N ARG A 209 6.31 9.83 -7.74
CA ARG A 209 5.78 9.77 -6.37
C ARG A 209 4.26 9.70 -6.39
N PRO A 210 3.62 8.84 -5.57
CA PRO A 210 2.19 8.89 -5.39
C PRO A 210 1.72 10.27 -4.94
N SER A 211 0.49 10.60 -5.26
CA SER A 211 -0.12 11.89 -4.95
C SER A 211 -0.07 12.20 -3.44
N ALA A 212 -0.31 11.20 -2.58
CA ALA A 212 -0.15 11.32 -1.13
C ALA A 212 1.27 11.73 -0.71
N CYS A 213 2.32 11.21 -1.36
CA CYS A 213 3.70 11.59 -1.08
C CYS A 213 4.07 12.99 -1.57
N ARG A 214 3.42 13.47 -2.64
CA ARG A 214 3.69 14.80 -3.21
C ARG A 214 3.14 15.92 -2.33
N VAL A 215 1.96 15.70 -1.77
CA VAL A 215 1.29 16.70 -0.92
C VAL A 215 1.83 16.72 0.50
N PHE A 216 2.50 15.68 0.99
CA PHE A 216 3.03 15.66 2.35
C PHE A 216 4.10 16.75 2.57
N PRO A 217 4.06 17.53 3.67
CA PRO A 217 3.16 17.44 4.82
C PRO A 217 2.00 18.45 4.78
N THR A 218 1.62 18.94 3.61
CA THR A 218 0.52 19.88 3.44
C THR A 218 -0.83 19.15 3.42
N LYS A 219 -1.88 19.88 3.79
CA LYS A 219 -3.29 19.51 3.60
C LYS A 219 -4.08 20.74 3.17
N LEU A 220 -5.27 20.53 2.63
CA LEU A 220 -6.19 21.65 2.46
C LEU A 220 -6.72 22.11 3.82
N SER A 221 -6.94 23.42 3.94
CA SER A 221 -7.69 24.03 5.05
C SER A 221 -9.10 23.44 5.14
N ALA A 222 -9.79 23.70 6.25
CA ALA A 222 -11.19 23.28 6.40
C ALA A 222 -12.13 23.88 5.35
N SER A 223 -11.74 24.97 4.69
CA SER A 223 -12.48 25.57 3.56
C SER A 223 -12.12 24.97 2.20
N GLY A 224 -11.11 24.08 2.14
CA GLY A 224 -10.62 23.57 0.86
C GLY A 224 -9.82 24.58 0.01
N SER A 225 -9.60 25.81 0.48
CA SER A 225 -9.08 26.91 -0.34
C SER A 225 -7.59 27.18 -0.18
N LEU A 226 -6.99 26.79 0.94
CA LEU A 226 -5.59 27.07 1.25
C LEU A 226 -4.83 25.78 1.53
N ALA A 227 -3.60 25.67 1.01
CA ALA A 227 -2.65 24.67 1.51
C ALA A 227 -2.14 25.13 2.88
N VAL A 228 -2.35 24.30 3.89
CA VAL A 228 -1.82 24.49 5.24
C VAL A 228 -0.81 23.40 5.54
N LEU A 229 0.28 23.76 6.20
CA LEU A 229 1.18 22.74 6.74
C LEU A 229 0.50 22.01 7.87
N HIS A 230 0.58 20.70 7.83
CA HIS A 230 0.14 19.87 8.93
C HIS A 230 1.25 19.77 9.99
N ASP A 231 0.85 19.74 11.26
CA ASP A 231 1.76 19.44 12.35
C ASP A 231 2.20 17.97 12.26
N VAL A 232 3.38 17.76 11.69
CA VAL A 232 3.98 16.44 11.56
C VAL A 232 4.54 16.04 12.93
N PRO A 233 4.13 14.90 13.50
CA PRO A 233 4.68 14.45 14.78
C PRO A 233 6.19 14.21 14.66
N THR A 234 6.91 14.27 15.77
CA THR A 234 8.36 14.00 15.75
C THR A 234 8.66 12.53 15.44
N HIS A 235 7.74 11.63 15.81
CA HIS A 235 7.87 10.19 15.62
C HIS A 235 6.65 9.61 14.91
N GLY A 236 6.89 8.70 14.00
CA GLY A 236 5.87 8.03 13.21
C GLY A 236 5.22 6.79 13.84
N ARG A 237 5.76 6.30 14.96
CA ARG A 237 5.21 5.16 15.71
C ARG A 237 5.29 5.48 17.19
N ALA A 238 4.13 5.58 17.84
CA ALA A 238 4.06 6.04 19.24
C ALA A 238 4.89 5.15 20.21
N ASN A 239 4.98 3.85 19.91
CA ASN A 239 5.63 2.86 20.76
C ASN A 239 7.02 2.41 20.24
N ASP A 240 7.57 3.09 19.23
CA ASP A 240 8.88 2.75 18.67
C ASP A 240 9.84 3.96 18.75
N ALA A 241 10.75 3.89 19.72
CA ALA A 241 11.77 4.91 19.97
C ALA A 241 12.97 4.81 19.01
N SER A 242 12.94 3.91 18.02
CA SER A 242 14.01 3.78 17.05
C SER A 242 14.20 5.10 16.27
N PRO A 243 15.46 5.54 16.05
CA PRO A 243 15.73 6.72 15.23
C PRO A 243 15.22 6.55 13.79
N ALA A 244 14.94 5.32 13.35
CA ALA A 244 14.33 5.05 12.06
C ALA A 244 12.97 5.77 11.88
N PHE A 245 12.19 5.96 12.94
CA PHE A 245 10.85 6.58 12.84
C PHE A 245 10.83 8.06 13.18
N GLN A 246 12.00 8.69 13.34
CA GLN A 246 12.09 10.14 13.49
C GLN A 246 11.76 10.80 12.16
N LEU A 247 10.68 11.60 12.13
CA LEU A 247 10.15 12.13 10.88
C LEU A 247 11.03 13.23 10.30
N CYS A 248 11.33 14.29 11.06
CA CYS A 248 12.21 15.38 10.66
C CYS A 248 12.97 15.91 11.89
N PRO A 249 14.27 16.24 11.78
CA PRO A 249 15.05 16.80 12.88
C PRO A 249 14.71 18.26 13.17
N ARG A 250 14.10 18.96 12.20
CA ARG A 250 13.57 20.32 12.36
C ARG A 250 12.08 20.36 12.02
N PRO A 251 11.31 21.28 12.60
CA PRO A 251 9.94 21.55 12.17
C PRO A 251 9.89 21.98 10.69
N TRP A 252 8.78 21.66 10.04
CA TRP A 252 8.46 22.10 8.70
C TRP A 252 8.02 23.57 8.71
N THR A 253 8.48 24.34 7.73
CA THR A 253 8.11 25.75 7.54
C THR A 253 7.47 25.95 6.17
N PRO A 254 6.63 26.99 5.96
CA PRO A 254 5.94 27.19 4.68
C PRO A 254 6.88 27.25 3.47
N SER A 255 8.13 27.67 3.68
CA SER A 255 9.20 27.66 2.66
C SER A 255 9.63 26.28 2.19
N ASP A 256 9.27 25.21 2.91
CA ASP A 256 9.58 23.82 2.54
C ASP A 256 8.58 23.24 1.53
N ALA A 257 7.41 23.87 1.41
CA ALA A 257 6.42 23.55 0.40
C ALA A 257 6.59 24.52 -0.78
N GLU A 258 6.53 24.00 -2.00
CA GLU A 258 6.36 24.85 -3.18
C GLU A 258 4.88 25.31 -3.17
N PRO A 259 4.56 26.60 -3.02
CA PRO A 259 3.20 27.05 -2.75
C PRO A 259 2.20 26.72 -3.87
N VAL A 260 2.61 26.85 -5.13
CA VAL A 260 1.76 26.61 -6.31
C VAL A 260 1.60 25.12 -6.55
N ALA A 261 2.71 24.38 -6.60
CA ALA A 261 2.70 22.95 -6.85
C ALA A 261 2.01 22.18 -5.71
N ALA A 262 2.19 22.58 -4.45
CA ALA A 262 1.52 21.94 -3.31
C ALA A 262 0.00 22.11 -3.39
N VAL A 263 -0.50 23.32 -3.69
CA VAL A 263 -1.95 23.54 -3.87
C VAL A 263 -2.49 22.75 -5.06
N GLN A 264 -1.78 22.75 -6.19
CA GLN A 264 -2.18 21.98 -7.37
C GLN A 264 -2.23 20.48 -7.08
N ASP A 265 -1.18 19.91 -6.47
CA ASP A 265 -1.14 18.50 -6.11
C ASP A 265 -2.24 18.13 -5.09
N LEU A 266 -2.55 19.01 -4.14
CA LEU A 266 -3.65 18.83 -3.18
C LEU A 266 -5.02 18.79 -3.86
N ILE A 267 -5.28 19.72 -4.78
CA ILE A 267 -6.54 19.77 -5.55
C ILE A 267 -6.66 18.50 -6.41
N VAL A 268 -5.59 18.13 -7.13
CA VAL A 268 -5.57 16.89 -7.93
C VAL A 268 -5.83 15.68 -7.04
N LEU A 269 -5.15 15.55 -5.90
CA LEU A 269 -5.38 14.45 -4.96
C LEU A 269 -6.84 14.42 -4.45
N GLN A 270 -7.45 15.57 -4.16
CA GLN A 270 -8.84 15.64 -3.72
C GLN A 270 -9.79 15.07 -4.78
N PHE A 271 -9.66 15.51 -6.04
CA PHE A 271 -10.47 14.98 -7.14
C PHE A 271 -10.20 13.49 -7.36
N GLU A 272 -8.94 13.05 -7.24
CA GLU A 272 -8.63 11.63 -7.39
C GLU A 272 -9.18 10.77 -6.27
N LEU A 273 -9.17 11.23 -5.02
CA LEU A 273 -9.79 10.51 -3.92
C LEU A 273 -11.31 10.44 -4.07
N GLN A 274 -11.95 11.51 -4.53
CA GLN A 274 -13.38 11.50 -4.85
C GLN A 274 -13.72 10.47 -5.92
N PHE A 275 -12.97 10.46 -7.03
CA PHE A 275 -13.16 9.45 -8.07
C PHE A 275 -12.88 8.04 -7.53
N PHE A 276 -11.80 7.86 -6.77
CA PHE A 276 -11.42 6.56 -6.26
C PHE A 276 -12.41 6.00 -5.23
N ARG A 277 -13.15 6.85 -4.51
CA ARG A 277 -14.32 6.43 -3.71
C ARG A 277 -15.44 5.84 -4.55
N GLN A 278 -15.71 6.40 -5.73
CA GLN A 278 -16.69 5.83 -6.66
C GLN A 278 -16.20 4.48 -7.20
N VAL A 279 -14.89 4.37 -7.51
CA VAL A 279 -14.27 3.10 -7.91
C VAL A 279 -14.39 2.05 -6.80
N ALA A 280 -14.14 2.42 -5.55
CA ALA A 280 -14.33 1.53 -4.41
C ALA A 280 -15.79 1.12 -4.21
N ALA A 281 -16.74 2.06 -4.32
CA ALA A 281 -18.16 1.75 -4.26
C ALA A 281 -18.58 0.78 -5.37
N LEU A 282 -18.06 0.94 -6.59
CA LEU A 282 -18.31 0.03 -7.70
C LEU A 282 -17.75 -1.37 -7.42
N TRP A 283 -16.49 -1.46 -6.96
CA TRP A 283 -15.84 -2.72 -6.60
C TRP A 283 -16.57 -3.43 -5.45
N ASN A 284 -16.94 -2.70 -4.41
CA ASN A 284 -17.55 -3.25 -3.19
C ASN A 284 -18.99 -3.77 -3.39
N ARG A 285 -19.65 -3.47 -4.52
CA ARG A 285 -20.96 -4.08 -4.86
C ARG A 285 -20.86 -5.58 -5.12
N ALA A 286 -19.74 -6.02 -5.67
CA ALA A 286 -19.43 -7.43 -5.91
C ALA A 286 -17.92 -7.64 -5.77
N PRO A 287 -17.41 -7.70 -4.52
CA PRO A 287 -15.98 -7.82 -4.26
C PRO A 287 -15.36 -9.00 -5.03
N GLY A 288 -14.35 -8.72 -5.85
CA GLY A 288 -13.60 -9.73 -6.58
C GLY A 288 -12.44 -10.30 -5.77
N ALA A 289 -11.73 -11.26 -6.36
CA ALA A 289 -10.47 -11.73 -5.79
C ALA A 289 -9.41 -10.62 -5.89
N TRP A 290 -8.47 -10.59 -4.93
CA TRP A 290 -7.36 -9.64 -4.96
C TRP A 290 -6.58 -9.67 -6.27
N THR A 291 -6.38 -10.86 -6.84
CA THR A 291 -5.69 -11.08 -8.11
C THR A 291 -6.31 -10.35 -9.31
N ASP A 292 -7.61 -10.06 -9.25
CA ASP A 292 -8.37 -9.44 -10.34
C ASP A 292 -8.38 -7.92 -10.24
N PHE A 293 -8.00 -7.38 -9.07
CA PHE A 293 -8.06 -5.96 -8.78
C PHE A 293 -7.23 -5.07 -9.72
N PRO A 294 -6.00 -5.45 -10.12
CA PRO A 294 -5.23 -4.62 -11.06
C PRO A 294 -5.90 -4.49 -12.43
N GLU A 295 -6.50 -5.58 -12.91
CA GLU A 295 -7.18 -5.56 -14.22
C GLU A 295 -8.46 -4.73 -14.16
N PHE A 296 -9.22 -4.85 -13.07
CA PHE A 296 -10.34 -3.96 -12.80
C PHE A 296 -9.92 -2.48 -12.82
N LEU A 297 -8.83 -2.11 -12.14
CA LEU A 297 -8.33 -0.73 -12.16
C LEU A 297 -7.96 -0.26 -13.57
N ARG A 298 -7.27 -1.10 -14.36
CA ARG A 298 -6.93 -0.75 -15.75
C ARG A 298 -8.16 -0.52 -16.60
N LEU A 299 -9.18 -1.37 -16.49
CA LEU A 299 -10.44 -1.20 -17.23
C LEU A 299 -11.11 0.14 -16.88
N VAL A 300 -11.25 0.44 -15.59
CA VAL A 300 -11.87 1.69 -15.12
C VAL A 300 -11.08 2.92 -15.57
N TYR A 301 -9.76 2.92 -15.41
CA TYR A 301 -8.93 4.08 -15.74
C TYR A 301 -8.69 4.26 -17.24
N ASN A 302 -8.69 3.19 -18.05
CA ASN A 302 -8.64 3.29 -19.51
C ASN A 302 -9.91 3.92 -20.09
N GLN A 303 -11.05 3.76 -19.42
CA GLN A 303 -12.32 4.34 -19.83
C GLN A 303 -12.56 5.75 -19.26
N ARG A 304 -11.65 6.25 -18.40
CA ARG A 304 -11.82 7.54 -17.73
C ARG A 304 -11.80 8.73 -18.69
N VAL A 305 -10.96 8.67 -19.72
CA VAL A 305 -10.87 9.71 -20.76
C VAL A 305 -11.40 9.10 -22.05
N GLN A 306 -12.63 9.47 -22.41
CA GLN A 306 -13.19 9.09 -23.70
C GLN A 306 -12.91 10.21 -24.72
N PRO A 307 -12.58 9.87 -25.98
CA PRO A 307 -12.64 10.87 -27.04
C PRO A 307 -14.07 11.43 -27.07
N ALA A 308 -14.22 12.74 -27.22
CA ALA A 308 -15.56 13.28 -27.44
C ALA A 308 -16.13 12.59 -28.69
N PRO A 309 -17.45 12.31 -28.72
CA PRO A 309 -18.07 11.81 -29.93
C PRO A 309 -17.71 12.78 -31.06
N SER A 310 -16.96 12.29 -32.05
CA SER A 310 -16.68 13.06 -33.25
C SER A 310 -18.03 13.23 -33.93
N HIS A 311 -18.68 14.37 -33.71
CA HIS A 311 -19.79 14.77 -34.54
C HIS A 311 -19.27 14.77 -35.97
N ALA A 312 -19.80 13.86 -36.79
CA ALA A 312 -19.33 13.57 -38.14
C ALA A 312 -19.66 14.69 -39.14
N ASP A 313 -19.71 15.94 -38.68
CA ASP A 313 -19.96 17.13 -39.46
C ASP A 313 -18.71 18.00 -39.44
N GLY A 314 -17.76 17.65 -40.30
CA GLY A 314 -16.99 18.62 -41.10
C GLY A 314 -16.09 19.67 -40.44
N ASP A 315 -15.84 19.67 -39.13
CA ASP A 315 -14.92 20.65 -38.52
C ASP A 315 -13.86 20.02 -37.62
N ALA A 316 -12.60 20.16 -38.03
CA ALA A 316 -11.45 19.39 -37.57
C ALA A 316 -10.87 19.90 -36.23
N SER A 317 -11.68 19.95 -35.17
CA SER A 317 -11.19 20.26 -33.83
C SER A 317 -11.81 19.32 -32.79
N ALA A 318 -11.25 18.12 -32.67
CA ALA A 318 -11.69 17.12 -31.70
C ALA A 318 -11.21 17.50 -30.28
N MET A 319 -12.01 18.29 -29.55
CA MET A 319 -11.86 18.43 -28.10
C MET A 319 -12.17 17.10 -27.42
N ARG A 320 -11.36 16.69 -26.45
CA ARG A 320 -11.65 15.52 -25.59
C ARG A 320 -12.71 15.92 -24.57
N SER A 321 -13.75 15.10 -24.41
CA SER A 321 -14.80 15.32 -23.40
C SER A 321 -14.54 14.42 -22.19
N VAL A 322 -14.54 15.00 -21.00
CA VAL A 322 -14.52 14.22 -19.74
C VAL A 322 -15.94 13.74 -19.50
N ILE A 323 -16.15 12.44 -19.29
CA ILE A 323 -17.46 11.88 -18.97
C ILE A 323 -18.01 12.64 -17.75
N PRO A 324 -19.18 13.31 -17.85
CA PRO A 324 -19.77 13.99 -16.72
C PRO A 324 -20.04 12.98 -15.62
N PHE A 325 -19.46 13.19 -14.45
CA PHE A 325 -19.70 12.31 -13.32
C PHE A 325 -21.13 12.50 -12.79
N PRO A 326 -21.84 11.40 -12.47
CA PRO A 326 -23.08 11.51 -11.71
C PRO A 326 -22.74 12.23 -10.41
N GLN A 327 -23.36 13.39 -10.17
CA GLN A 327 -23.23 14.03 -8.88
C GLN A 327 -23.85 13.09 -7.83
N PRO A 328 -23.22 12.93 -6.64
CA PRO A 328 -23.89 12.26 -5.55
C PRO A 328 -25.25 12.95 -5.39
N ALA A 329 -26.32 12.16 -5.31
CA ALA A 329 -27.62 12.72 -4.97
C ALA A 329 -27.43 13.51 -3.67
N ASP A 330 -27.83 14.77 -3.67
CA ASP A 330 -27.89 15.54 -2.43
C ASP A 330 -28.83 14.76 -1.49
N ASP A 331 -28.25 14.03 -0.53
CA ASP A 331 -28.97 13.37 0.57
C ASP A 331 -29.42 14.46 1.56
N ASP A 332 -30.17 15.44 1.05
CA ASP A 332 -30.81 16.49 1.82
C ASP A 332 -32.30 16.15 1.97
N GLN A 333 -32.78 16.21 3.21
CA GLN A 333 -34.16 16.00 3.67
C GLN A 333 -34.60 14.58 4.11
N THR A 334 -34.05 14.11 5.22
CA THR A 334 -34.88 13.45 6.25
C THR A 334 -34.40 13.86 7.64
N ASP A 335 -34.85 15.04 8.10
CA ASP A 335 -35.01 15.33 9.54
C ASP A 335 -35.77 16.66 9.71
N SER A 336 -37.08 16.62 9.55
CA SER A 336 -38.00 17.68 10.00
C SER A 336 -39.43 17.14 10.17
N LEU A 337 -39.60 16.09 10.99
CA LEU A 337 -40.91 15.73 11.54
C LEU A 337 -40.73 15.07 12.93
N ALA A 338 -40.41 15.88 13.94
CA ALA A 338 -40.68 15.59 15.34
C ALA A 338 -40.74 16.90 16.14
N ALA A 339 -41.89 17.56 16.11
CA ALA A 339 -42.33 18.52 17.13
C ALA A 339 -43.85 18.44 17.25
#